data_AF-A0A1Y4Q4C3-F1
#
_entry.id   AF-A0A1Y4Q4C3-F1
#
_cell.length_a   1.000
_cell.length_b   1.000
_cell.length_c   1.000
_cell.angle_alpha   90.00
_cell.angle_beta   90.00
_cell.angle_gamma   90.00
#
_symmetry.space_group_name_H-M   'P 1'
#
loop_
_entity.id
_entity.type
_entity.pdbx_description
1 polymer ?
#
loop_
_entity_poly.entity_id
_entity_poly.type
_entity_poly.pdbx_seq_one_letter_code
_entity_poly.pdbx_strand_id
1 'polypeptide(L)'
;MKTKGIDPDKVYVSGCSAGGYMTTRMLIAYPDLFKAAMINCPALDVASERGGQTPTDEELASLKNSDTAIWLVQGETDSSVATDECSKRMFSILTEGRTDIVTSNHSQSIASDFTTYETSDNKYKLSLYETTDDDKLMFAEDYDQDGVETLVEYSNHWSWIYTLNNNPQDSDGTHIWQWAANY
;
A
#
# COMPACT_ATOMS: atom_id res chain seq x y z
N MET A 1 32.10 -11.41 1.91
CA MET A 1 31.95 -10.22 1.05
C MET A 1 30.53 -10.19 0.51
N LYS A 2 29.77 -9.12 0.72
CA LYS A 2 28.48 -8.91 0.05
C LYS A 2 28.77 -8.59 -1.41
N THR A 3 28.24 -9.37 -2.35
CA THR A 3 28.66 -9.40 -3.76
C THR A 3 28.18 -8.21 -4.61
N LYS A 4 27.34 -7.32 -4.07
CA LYS A 4 26.76 -6.18 -4.82
C LYS A 4 26.75 -4.84 -4.08
N GLY A 5 27.42 -4.71 -2.92
CA GLY A 5 27.43 -3.45 -2.17
C GLY A 5 26.06 -3.03 -1.60
N ILE A 6 25.14 -3.98 -1.43
CA ILE A 6 23.82 -3.76 -0.82
C ILE A 6 23.97 -3.64 0.69
N ASP A 7 23.35 -2.61 1.27
CA ASP A 7 23.16 -2.47 2.70
C ASP A 7 21.99 -3.38 3.16
N PRO A 8 22.25 -4.47 3.90
CA PRO A 8 21.21 -5.41 4.32
C PRO A 8 20.30 -4.80 5.39
N ASP A 9 20.71 -3.70 6.01
CA ASP A 9 19.89 -3.01 6.99
C ASP A 9 18.94 -2.02 6.30
N LYS A 10 18.96 -1.93 4.97
CA LYS A 10 18.12 -1.04 4.14
C LYS A 10 17.54 -1.79 2.94
N VAL A 11 16.83 -2.87 3.23
CA VAL A 11 16.11 -3.65 2.22
C VAL A 11 14.63 -3.29 2.30
N TYR A 12 14.04 -2.93 1.17
CA TYR A 12 12.65 -2.54 1.05
C TYR A 12 11.96 -3.46 0.05
N VAL A 13 10.65 -3.60 0.19
CA VAL A 13 9.86 -4.44 -0.71
C VAL A 13 8.57 -3.75 -1.10
N SER A 14 8.17 -3.93 -2.36
CA SER A 14 6.87 -3.50 -2.82
C SER A 14 6.34 -4.48 -3.85
N GLY A 15 5.02 -4.60 -3.88
CA GLY A 15 4.32 -5.40 -4.86
C GLY A 15 2.88 -4.95 -5.01
N CYS A 16 2.28 -5.33 -6.13
CA CYS A 16 0.90 -5.02 -6.48
C CYS A 16 0.12 -6.29 -6.80
N SER A 17 -1.18 -6.34 -6.46
CA SER A 17 -2.04 -7.50 -6.76
C SER A 17 -1.45 -8.82 -6.21
N ALA A 18 -1.18 -9.81 -7.05
CA ALA A 18 -0.47 -11.03 -6.67
C ALA A 18 0.94 -10.77 -6.07
N GLY A 19 1.63 -9.72 -6.53
CA GLY A 19 2.88 -9.25 -5.92
C GLY A 19 2.67 -8.60 -4.55
N GLY A 20 1.52 -7.96 -4.32
CA GLY A 20 1.12 -7.46 -3.00
C GLY A 20 0.88 -8.63 -2.04
N TYR A 21 0.19 -9.67 -2.50
CA TYR A 21 0.05 -10.94 -1.78
C TYR A 21 1.42 -11.55 -1.43
N MET A 22 2.33 -11.68 -2.40
CA MET A 22 3.66 -12.25 -2.12
C MET A 22 4.50 -11.36 -1.22
N THR A 23 4.35 -10.04 -1.29
CA THR A 23 4.98 -9.12 -0.33
C THR A 23 4.55 -9.47 1.09
N THR A 24 3.25 -9.58 1.34
CA THR A 24 2.70 -10.01 2.63
C THR A 24 3.26 -11.36 3.08
N ARG A 25 3.30 -12.36 2.20
CA ARG A 25 3.88 -13.68 2.52
C ARG A 25 5.37 -13.61 2.86
N MET A 26 6.13 -12.76 2.18
CA MET A 26 7.55 -12.54 2.49
C MET A 26 7.74 -11.88 3.85
N LEU A 27 6.91 -10.89 4.22
CA LEU A 27 6.98 -10.29 5.56
C LEU A 27 6.69 -11.30 6.67
N ILE A 28 5.71 -12.19 6.47
CA ILE A 28 5.39 -13.27 7.41
C ILE A 28 6.57 -14.26 7.53
N ALA A 29 7.16 -14.66 6.40
CA ALA A 29 8.24 -15.66 6.38
C ALA A 29 9.60 -15.10 6.83
N TYR A 30 9.83 -13.80 6.64
CA TYR A 30 11.11 -13.12 6.87
C TYR A 30 10.91 -11.79 7.64
N PRO A 31 10.46 -11.85 8.90
CA PRO A 31 10.05 -10.66 9.65
C PRO A 31 11.18 -9.65 9.88
N ASP A 32 12.44 -10.06 9.82
CA ASP A 32 13.59 -9.16 10.08
C ASP A 32 14.34 -8.73 8.80
N LEU A 33 13.81 -9.08 7.62
CA LEU A 33 14.51 -8.82 6.35
C LEU A 33 14.29 -7.42 5.81
N PHE A 34 13.12 -6.83 6.03
CA PHE A 34 12.72 -5.58 5.38
C PHE A 34 12.60 -4.43 6.40
N LYS A 35 12.91 -3.21 5.96
CA LYS A 35 12.72 -1.99 6.75
C LYS A 35 11.37 -1.36 6.52
N ALA A 36 10.94 -1.29 5.27
CA ALA A 36 9.60 -0.86 4.92
C ALA A 36 9.04 -1.67 3.76
N ALA A 37 7.71 -1.77 3.73
CA ALA A 37 6.95 -2.40 2.67
C ALA A 37 5.84 -1.48 2.18
N MET A 38 5.78 -1.26 0.86
CA MET A 38 4.62 -0.63 0.22
C MET A 38 3.80 -1.68 -0.49
N ILE A 39 2.62 -1.96 0.04
CA ILE A 39 1.79 -3.08 -0.40
C ILE A 39 0.58 -2.51 -1.13
N ASN A 40 0.46 -2.79 -2.43
CA ASN A 40 -0.58 -2.24 -3.27
C ASN A 40 -1.63 -3.32 -3.57
N CYS A 41 -2.91 -3.02 -3.31
CA CYS A 41 -4.07 -3.89 -3.58
C CYS A 41 -3.76 -5.40 -3.45
N PRO A 42 -3.34 -5.86 -2.26
CA PRO A 42 -2.81 -7.20 -2.11
C PRO A 42 -3.91 -8.24 -2.34
N ALA A 43 -3.69 -9.18 -3.26
CA ALA A 43 -4.68 -10.20 -3.64
C ALA A 43 -4.83 -11.31 -2.58
N LEU A 44 -5.27 -10.95 -1.37
CA LEU A 44 -5.34 -11.87 -0.22
C LEU A 44 -6.57 -12.76 -0.28
N ASP A 45 -7.74 -12.18 -0.55
CA ASP A 45 -9.05 -12.83 -0.58
C ASP A 45 -9.12 -13.93 -1.65
N VAL A 46 -8.55 -13.67 -2.83
CA VAL A 46 -8.53 -14.60 -3.96
C VAL A 46 -7.32 -15.54 -3.96
N ALA A 47 -6.40 -15.43 -3.00
CA ALA A 47 -5.14 -16.17 -3.02
C ALA A 47 -5.35 -17.69 -3.07
N SER A 48 -6.26 -18.21 -2.23
CA SER A 48 -6.52 -19.65 -2.13
C SER A 48 -7.11 -20.23 -3.42
N GLU A 49 -7.99 -19.49 -4.08
CA GLU A 49 -8.58 -19.88 -5.37
C GLU A 49 -7.55 -19.89 -6.50
N ARG A 50 -6.48 -19.10 -6.37
CA ARG A 50 -5.41 -18.94 -7.36
C ARG A 50 -4.16 -19.78 -7.05
N GLY A 51 -4.28 -20.76 -6.17
CA GLY A 51 -3.20 -21.71 -5.83
C GLY A 51 -2.20 -21.23 -4.78
N GLY A 52 -2.46 -20.08 -4.15
CA GLY A 52 -1.78 -19.64 -2.94
C GLY A 52 -2.53 -20.07 -1.68
N GLN A 53 -2.21 -19.42 -0.56
CA GLN A 53 -2.91 -19.54 0.72
C GLN A 53 -3.22 -18.14 1.24
N THR A 54 -4.50 -17.82 1.41
CA THR A 54 -4.95 -16.59 2.06
C THR A 54 -4.38 -16.52 3.48
N PRO A 55 -3.67 -15.44 3.87
CA PRO A 55 -3.12 -15.33 5.20
C PRO A 55 -4.22 -15.33 6.27
N THR A 56 -4.01 -16.08 7.35
CA THR A 56 -4.91 -16.03 8.52
C THR A 56 -4.74 -14.71 9.28
N ASP A 57 -5.70 -14.38 10.15
CA ASP A 57 -5.57 -13.20 11.03
C ASP A 57 -4.35 -13.33 11.95
N GLU A 58 -4.04 -14.55 12.42
CA GLU A 58 -2.85 -14.83 13.23
C GLU A 58 -1.55 -14.58 12.46
N GLU A 59 -1.48 -15.01 11.19
CA GLU A 59 -0.35 -14.73 10.32
C GLU A 59 -0.19 -13.22 10.09
N LEU A 60 -1.28 -12.49 9.82
CA LEU A 60 -1.22 -11.03 9.67
C LEU A 60 -0.86 -10.33 10.98
N ALA A 61 -1.38 -10.79 12.11
CA ALA A 61 -1.06 -10.24 13.43
C ALA A 61 0.42 -10.47 13.80
N SER A 62 1.05 -11.53 13.28
CA SER A 62 2.47 -11.79 13.49
C SER A 62 3.38 -10.67 12.98
N LEU A 63 2.92 -9.91 11.98
CA LEU A 63 3.64 -8.74 11.44
C LEU A 63 3.87 -7.65 12.50
N LYS A 64 3.04 -7.59 13.55
CA LYS A 64 3.23 -6.68 14.68
C LYS A 64 4.55 -6.91 15.43
N ASN A 65 5.12 -8.11 15.31
CA ASN A 65 6.40 -8.49 15.93
C ASN A 65 7.63 -8.14 15.08
N SER A 66 7.44 -7.63 13.87
CA SER A 66 8.50 -7.19 12.96
C SER A 66 8.78 -5.69 13.12
N ASP A 67 10.01 -5.27 12.84
CA ASP A 67 10.36 -3.84 12.71
C ASP A 67 9.95 -3.23 11.36
N THR A 68 9.42 -4.02 10.43
CA THR A 68 8.99 -3.56 9.11
C THR A 68 7.85 -2.55 9.24
N ALA A 69 8.05 -1.35 8.72
CA ALA A 69 7.00 -0.37 8.52
C ALA A 69 6.17 -0.72 7.27
N ILE A 70 4.85 -0.53 7.28
CA ILE A 70 3.95 -0.95 6.20
C ILE A 70 3.06 0.20 5.77
N TRP A 71 3.06 0.51 4.47
CA TRP A 71 2.09 1.42 3.85
C TRP A 71 1.26 0.67 2.81
N LEU A 72 -0.03 0.52 3.08
CA LEU A 72 -1.02 -0.11 2.19
C LEU A 72 -1.66 0.92 1.26
N VAL A 73 -1.86 0.58 -0.01
CA VAL A 73 -2.48 1.47 -1.01
C VAL A 73 -3.49 0.72 -1.86
N GLN A 74 -4.75 1.15 -1.85
CA GLN A 74 -5.83 0.49 -2.61
C GLN A 74 -6.94 1.46 -3.02
N GLY A 75 -7.69 1.17 -4.08
CA GLY A 75 -8.94 1.87 -4.38
C GLY A 75 -10.04 1.45 -3.40
N GLU A 76 -10.97 2.34 -3.06
CA GLU A 76 -12.02 2.06 -2.07
C GLU A 76 -12.93 0.88 -2.45
N THR A 77 -13.30 0.78 -3.73
CA THR A 77 -14.19 -0.27 -4.26
C THR A 77 -13.50 -1.23 -5.24
N ASP A 78 -12.20 -1.52 -5.07
CA ASP A 78 -11.45 -2.42 -5.96
C ASP A 78 -12.23 -3.70 -6.29
N SER A 79 -12.58 -3.84 -7.57
CA SER A 79 -13.47 -4.90 -8.07
C SER A 79 -12.75 -6.23 -8.32
N SER A 80 -11.41 -6.23 -8.32
CA SER A 80 -10.59 -7.42 -8.60
C SER A 80 -10.17 -8.15 -7.34
N VAL A 81 -9.91 -7.42 -6.26
CA VAL A 81 -9.56 -7.93 -4.93
C VAL A 81 -10.20 -7.04 -3.88
N ALA A 82 -11.05 -7.61 -3.02
CA ALA A 82 -11.93 -6.82 -2.16
C ALA A 82 -11.15 -6.01 -1.14
N THR A 83 -11.27 -4.67 -1.17
CA THR A 83 -10.55 -3.74 -0.28
C THR A 83 -10.78 -4.04 1.21
N ASP A 84 -12.01 -4.41 1.56
CA ASP A 84 -12.40 -4.78 2.94
C ASP A 84 -11.67 -6.05 3.42
N GLU A 85 -11.55 -7.07 2.56
CA GLU A 85 -10.89 -8.36 2.87
C GLU A 85 -9.36 -8.31 2.73
N CYS A 86 -8.84 -7.27 2.09
CA CYS A 86 -7.43 -7.10 1.78
C CYS A 86 -6.79 -6.00 2.65
N SER A 87 -6.67 -4.78 2.13
CA SER A 87 -5.91 -3.71 2.81
C SER A 87 -6.57 -3.26 4.12
N LYS A 88 -7.90 -3.10 4.16
CA LYS A 88 -8.60 -2.69 5.39
C LYS A 88 -8.53 -3.77 6.47
N ARG A 89 -8.76 -5.05 6.12
CA ARG A 89 -8.57 -6.17 7.05
C ARG A 89 -7.15 -6.18 7.63
N MET A 90 -6.12 -6.08 6.78
CA MET A 90 -4.74 -6.06 7.26
C MET A 90 -4.47 -4.87 8.18
N PHE A 91 -4.85 -3.66 7.76
CA PHE A 91 -4.64 -2.45 8.57
C PHE A 91 -5.35 -2.55 9.92
N SER A 92 -6.59 -3.05 9.95
CA SER A 92 -7.36 -3.27 11.17
C SER A 92 -6.64 -4.21 12.15
N ILE A 93 -6.06 -5.31 11.65
CA ILE A 93 -5.30 -6.27 12.48
C ILE A 93 -4.00 -5.67 13.01
N LEU A 94 -3.28 -4.91 12.16
CA LEU A 94 -2.03 -4.24 12.53
C LEU A 94 -2.24 -3.13 13.56
N THR A 95 -3.42 -2.50 13.53
CA THR A 95 -3.77 -1.37 14.41
C THR A 95 -4.71 -1.73 15.55
N GLU A 96 -5.02 -3.02 15.71
CA GLU A 96 -5.89 -3.52 16.78
C GLU A 96 -5.42 -3.05 18.17
N GLY A 97 -6.33 -2.44 18.92
CA GLY A 97 -6.07 -1.91 20.27
C GLY A 97 -5.33 -0.57 20.31
N ARG A 98 -4.94 -0.01 19.16
CA ARG A 98 -4.34 1.33 19.10
C ARG A 98 -5.43 2.41 19.11
N THR A 99 -5.15 3.53 19.77
CA THR A 99 -6.07 4.68 19.90
C THR A 99 -5.53 5.95 19.27
N ASP A 100 -4.35 5.87 18.68
CA ASP A 100 -3.55 6.97 18.12
C ASP A 100 -3.51 6.86 16.59
N ILE A 101 -4.66 6.60 15.97
CA ILE A 101 -4.82 6.62 14.52
C ILE A 101 -5.18 8.03 14.08
N VAL A 102 -4.37 8.60 13.21
CA VAL A 102 -4.61 9.88 12.53
C VAL A 102 -5.25 9.60 11.18
N THR A 103 -6.17 10.47 10.76
CA THR A 103 -6.83 10.41 9.45
C THR A 103 -6.64 11.74 8.75
N SER A 104 -6.17 11.70 7.50
CA SER A 104 -5.99 12.88 6.64
C SER A 104 -6.68 12.65 5.30
N ASN A 105 -7.41 13.67 4.84
CA ASN A 105 -8.07 13.68 3.53
C ASN A 105 -7.25 14.55 2.57
N HIS A 106 -7.05 14.06 1.35
CA HIS A 106 -6.20 14.68 0.33
C HIS A 106 -7.01 14.88 -0.93
N SER A 107 -7.39 16.13 -1.21
CA SER A 107 -8.06 16.48 -2.45
C SER A 107 -7.08 16.79 -3.57
N GLN A 108 -7.36 16.26 -4.76
CA GLN A 108 -6.53 16.39 -5.94
C GLN A 108 -7.27 17.14 -7.05
N SER A 109 -6.52 17.81 -7.93
CA SER A 109 -7.12 18.63 -9.00
C SER A 109 -7.70 17.81 -10.15
N ILE A 110 -6.99 16.75 -10.54
CA ILE A 110 -7.29 15.93 -11.74
C ILE A 110 -7.06 14.43 -11.52
N ALA A 111 -6.90 13.99 -10.27
CA ALA A 111 -6.77 12.59 -9.88
C ALA A 111 -7.80 12.24 -8.79
N SER A 112 -7.98 10.96 -8.46
CA SER A 112 -8.89 10.57 -7.38
C SER A 112 -8.42 11.14 -6.05
N ASP A 113 -9.32 11.77 -5.29
CA ASP A 113 -9.07 12.10 -3.89
C ASP A 113 -8.75 10.82 -3.10
N PHE A 114 -8.04 10.97 -1.98
CA PHE A 114 -7.72 9.83 -1.12
C PHE A 114 -7.69 10.19 0.35
N THR A 115 -7.91 9.16 1.17
CA THR A 115 -7.80 9.25 2.63
C THR A 115 -6.63 8.40 3.10
N THR A 116 -5.74 8.97 3.93
CA THR A 116 -4.68 8.23 4.61
C THR A 116 -4.99 8.06 6.10
N TYR A 117 -4.96 6.81 6.56
CA TYR A 117 -5.00 6.42 7.97
C TYR A 117 -3.61 6.02 8.42
N GLU A 118 -3.17 6.48 9.59
CA GLU A 118 -1.81 6.24 10.02
C GLU A 118 -1.62 6.19 11.54
N THR A 119 -0.58 5.47 11.94
CA THR A 119 -0.18 5.33 13.33
C THR A 119 0.74 6.46 13.76
N SER A 120 0.62 6.94 15.00
CA SER A 120 1.47 8.05 15.50
C SER A 120 2.96 7.72 15.60
N ASP A 121 3.32 6.43 15.59
CA ASP A 121 4.70 5.95 15.51
C ASP A 121 5.22 5.84 14.07
N ASN A 122 4.44 6.34 13.09
CA ASN A 122 4.73 6.37 11.66
C ASN A 122 4.84 4.97 11.00
N LYS A 123 4.57 3.89 11.74
CA LYS A 123 4.88 2.51 11.34
C LYS A 123 3.88 1.89 10.38
N TYR A 124 2.58 2.11 10.56
CA TYR A 124 1.54 1.54 9.71
C TYR A 124 0.69 2.64 9.09
N LYS A 125 0.49 2.55 7.78
CA LYS A 125 -0.34 3.48 7.01
C LYS A 125 -1.23 2.73 6.03
N LEU A 126 -2.38 3.33 5.72
CA LEU A 126 -3.31 2.88 4.69
C LEU A 126 -3.82 4.09 3.93
N SER A 127 -3.56 4.16 2.63
CA SER A 127 -4.17 5.14 1.73
C SER A 127 -5.24 4.48 0.87
N LEU A 128 -6.46 5.01 0.94
CA LEU A 128 -7.60 4.58 0.15
C LEU A 128 -7.99 5.66 -0.84
N TYR A 129 -7.99 5.31 -2.13
CA TYR A 129 -8.34 6.24 -3.22
C TYR A 129 -9.82 6.10 -3.58
N GLU A 130 -10.50 7.23 -3.67
CA GLU A 130 -11.89 7.30 -4.09
C GLU A 130 -12.04 6.77 -5.52
N THR A 131 -13.03 5.91 -5.70
CA THR A 131 -13.37 5.31 -6.99
C THR A 131 -14.60 6.00 -7.58
N THR A 132 -14.65 6.14 -8.90
CA THR A 132 -15.81 6.71 -9.59
C THR A 132 -17.00 5.74 -9.57
N ASP A 133 -18.18 6.25 -9.92
CA ASP A 133 -19.41 5.44 -10.07
C ASP A 133 -19.27 4.30 -11.11
N ASP A 134 -18.32 4.41 -12.03
CA ASP A 134 -18.02 3.42 -13.08
C ASP A 134 -16.87 2.46 -12.68
N ASP A 135 -16.57 2.35 -11.39
CA ASP A 135 -15.48 1.51 -10.84
C ASP A 135 -14.12 1.83 -11.47
N LYS A 136 -13.82 3.13 -11.61
CA LYS A 136 -12.53 3.64 -12.09
C LYS A 136 -11.75 4.37 -11.01
N LEU A 137 -10.46 4.50 -11.25
CA LEU A 137 -9.58 5.45 -10.59
C LEU A 137 -9.14 6.51 -11.60
N MET A 138 -9.07 7.76 -11.15
CA MET A 138 -8.70 8.93 -11.96
C MET A 138 -7.22 9.29 -11.74
N PHE A 139 -6.43 9.35 -12.81
CA PHE A 139 -5.00 9.62 -12.72
C PHE A 139 -4.64 10.88 -13.50
N ALA A 140 -3.71 11.64 -12.95
CA ALA A 140 -2.98 12.70 -13.64
C ALA A 140 -1.81 12.06 -14.39
N GLU A 141 -1.87 12.04 -15.72
CA GLU A 141 -0.83 11.41 -16.56
C GLU A 141 -0.34 12.37 -17.64
N ASP A 142 0.98 12.42 -17.83
CA ASP A 142 1.68 13.13 -18.90
C ASP A 142 2.32 12.11 -19.85
N TYR A 143 1.52 11.59 -20.79
CA TYR A 143 1.96 10.49 -21.68
C TYR A 143 2.99 10.91 -22.72
N ASP A 144 2.91 12.14 -23.23
CA ASP A 144 3.82 12.66 -24.24
C ASP A 144 5.01 13.42 -23.64
N GLN A 145 5.08 13.51 -22.30
CA GLN A 145 6.16 14.10 -21.52
C GLN A 145 6.36 15.58 -21.86
N ASP A 146 5.25 16.28 -22.10
CA ASP A 146 5.23 17.71 -22.44
C ASP A 146 5.11 18.60 -21.19
N GLY A 147 4.95 18.00 -20.01
CA GLY A 147 4.77 18.65 -18.72
C GLY A 147 3.32 19.03 -18.40
N VAL A 148 2.36 18.61 -19.22
CA VAL A 148 0.92 18.86 -19.04
C VAL A 148 0.22 17.56 -18.68
N GLU A 149 -0.18 17.45 -17.42
CA GLU A 149 -0.98 16.32 -16.98
C GLU A 149 -2.41 16.38 -17.53
N THR A 150 -2.90 15.22 -17.94
CA THR A 150 -4.27 15.02 -18.39
C THR A 150 -4.97 13.97 -17.55
N LEU A 151 -6.28 14.16 -17.33
CA LEU A 151 -7.09 13.19 -16.61
C LEU A 151 -7.25 11.92 -17.46
N VAL A 152 -6.95 10.77 -16.85
CA VAL A 152 -7.14 9.44 -17.42
C VAL A 152 -7.85 8.56 -16.42
N GLU A 153 -8.72 7.68 -16.91
CA GLU A 153 -9.37 6.66 -16.09
C GLU A 153 -8.76 5.28 -16.35
N TYR A 154 -8.36 4.60 -15.27
CA TYR A 154 -7.96 3.20 -15.31
C TYR A 154 -8.87 2.34 -14.43
N SER A 155 -8.66 1.02 -14.51
CA SER A 155 -9.30 0.08 -13.58
C SER A 155 -9.09 0.50 -12.13
N ASN A 156 -10.14 0.39 -11.31
CA ASN A 156 -10.03 0.63 -9.87
C ASN A 156 -9.11 -0.34 -9.12
N HIS A 157 -8.61 -1.38 -9.79
CA HIS A 157 -7.58 -2.27 -9.26
C HIS A 157 -6.16 -1.68 -9.33
N TRP A 158 -5.90 -0.71 -10.21
CA TRP A 158 -4.55 -0.27 -10.57
C TRP A 158 -3.97 0.80 -9.62
N SER A 159 -4.30 0.72 -8.33
CA SER A 159 -3.87 1.69 -7.31
C SER A 159 -2.35 1.82 -7.16
N TRP A 160 -1.58 0.81 -7.62
CA TRP A 160 -0.12 0.85 -7.60
C TRP A 160 0.46 1.98 -8.46
N ILE A 161 -0.27 2.50 -9.45
CA ILE A 161 0.18 3.62 -10.26
C ILE A 161 0.40 4.86 -9.38
N TYR A 162 -0.49 5.13 -8.42
CA TYR A 162 -0.30 6.22 -7.45
C TYR A 162 1.00 6.05 -6.65
N THR A 163 1.24 4.85 -6.14
CA THR A 163 2.49 4.55 -5.44
C THR A 163 3.69 4.80 -6.33
N LEU A 164 3.69 4.32 -7.58
CA LEU A 164 4.80 4.54 -8.52
C LEU A 164 5.02 6.01 -8.86
N ASN A 165 3.95 6.82 -8.87
CA ASN A 165 4.01 8.27 -9.04
C ASN A 165 4.37 9.03 -7.75
N ASN A 166 4.72 8.33 -6.67
CA ASN A 166 4.97 8.91 -5.35
C ASN A 166 3.80 9.76 -4.82
N ASN A 167 2.57 9.40 -5.17
CA ASN A 167 1.40 10.22 -4.87
C ASN A 167 0.90 10.08 -3.41
N PRO A 168 0.77 8.87 -2.82
CA PRO A 168 0.23 8.72 -1.47
C PRO A 168 1.03 9.55 -0.46
N GLN A 169 0.29 10.26 0.39
CA GLN A 169 0.83 11.24 1.32
C GLN A 169 0.22 11.08 2.71
N ASP A 170 1.01 11.37 3.74
CA ASP A 170 0.54 11.41 5.13
C ASP A 170 0.09 12.80 5.60
N SER A 171 -0.36 12.91 6.86
CA SER A 171 -0.83 14.17 7.42
C SER A 171 0.24 15.27 7.52
N ASP A 172 1.52 14.92 7.53
CA ASP A 172 2.65 15.85 7.55
C ASP A 172 3.12 16.26 6.15
N GLY A 173 2.53 15.66 5.11
CA GLY A 173 2.89 15.92 3.73
C GLY A 173 4.03 15.07 3.18
N THR A 174 4.49 14.05 3.91
CA THR A 174 5.51 13.11 3.44
C THR A 174 4.90 12.10 2.49
N HIS A 175 5.49 11.97 1.30
CA HIS A 175 5.04 10.99 0.31
C HIS A 175 5.68 9.61 0.54
N ILE A 176 5.02 8.57 0.01
CA ILE A 176 5.33 7.17 0.29
C ILE A 176 6.79 6.75 0.06
N TRP A 177 7.47 7.25 -0.96
CA TRP A 177 8.88 6.90 -1.18
C TRP A 177 9.83 7.64 -0.24
N GLN A 178 9.52 8.89 0.15
CA GLN A 178 10.29 9.60 1.18
C GLN A 178 10.10 8.94 2.54
N TRP A 179 8.87 8.53 2.87
CA TRP A 179 8.59 7.76 4.07
C TRP A 179 9.39 6.46 4.10
N ALA A 180 9.34 5.66 3.03
CA ALA A 180 10.05 4.39 2.97
C ALA A 180 11.57 4.59 3.11
N ALA A 181 12.13 5.62 2.47
CA ALA A 181 13.57 5.92 2.52
C ALA A 181 14.06 6.40 3.91
N ASN A 182 13.15 6.80 4.81
CA ASN A 182 13.49 7.28 6.15
C ASN A 182 13.55 6.16 7.21
N TYR A 183 13.21 4.92 6.86
CA TYR A 183 13.41 3.70 7.68
C TYR A 183 14.73 2.99 7.35
#